data_AF-A0A6B2G3R6-F1
#
_entry.id   AF-A0A6B2G3R6-F1
#
_cell.length_a   1.000
_cell.length_b   1.000
_cell.length_c   1.000
_cell.angle_alpha   90.00
_cell.angle_beta   90.00
_cell.angle_gamma   90.00
#
_symmetry.space_group_name_H-M   'P 1'
#
loop_
_entity.id
_entity.type
_entity.pdbx_description
1 polymer ?
#
loop_
_entity_poly.entity_id
_entity_poly.type
_entity_poly.pdbx_seq_one_letter_code
_entity_poly.pdbx_strand_id
1 'polypeptide(L)'
;MNWSENLIFPLDVPIQDDAKDMICRFLTGEDNRIGKDGVDEIKNHIFLRNTNWENLRNEPPAIPVVVKSIDDTSNFNDFPDVDVSWITLQNAPEVSEKDWVFLNYTFKRFETVKRHQRL
;
A
#
# COMPACT_ATOMS: atom_id res chain seq x y z
N MET A 1 15.89 -9.64 19.20
CA MET A 1 16.36 -8.75 18.12
C MET A 1 16.50 -7.35 18.71
N ASN A 2 17.69 -6.75 18.67
CA ASN A 2 17.94 -5.39 19.17
C ASN A 2 17.68 -4.35 18.07
N TRP A 3 16.43 -4.22 17.63
CA TRP A 3 16.10 -3.32 16.51
C TRP A 3 16.49 -1.86 16.80
N SER A 4 16.46 -1.44 18.08
CA SER A 4 16.79 -0.08 18.51
C SER A 4 18.27 0.29 18.37
N GLU A 5 19.17 -0.70 18.28
CA GLU A 5 20.62 -0.48 18.19
C GLU A 5 21.16 -0.65 16.76
N ASN A 6 20.31 -1.10 15.82
CA ASN A 6 20.73 -1.45 14.45
C ASN A 6 20.25 -0.44 13.39
N LEU A 7 19.54 0.62 13.77
CA LEU A 7 19.17 1.71 12.85
C LEU A 7 20.38 2.62 12.64
N ILE A 8 21.00 2.53 11.47
CA ILE A 8 22.18 3.31 11.10
C ILE A 8 21.89 4.02 9.78
N PHE A 9 22.07 5.35 9.76
CA PHE A 9 22.01 6.11 8.51
C PHE A 9 23.38 6.08 7.81
N PRO A 10 23.43 5.78 6.50
CA PRO A 10 24.67 5.82 5.73
C PRO A 10 25.26 7.24 5.71
N LEU A 11 26.59 7.36 5.85
CA LEU A 11 27.30 8.65 5.90
C LEU A 11 27.45 9.31 4.52
N ASP A 12 27.41 8.50 3.47
CA ASP A 12 27.58 8.88 2.07
C ASP A 12 26.29 9.33 1.39
N VAL A 13 25.14 9.11 2.03
CA VAL A 13 23.83 9.56 1.53
C VAL A 13 23.38 10.80 2.31
N PRO A 14 23.27 11.97 1.67
CA PRO A 14 22.76 13.16 2.35
C PRO A 14 21.27 12.98 2.63
N ILE A 15 20.92 12.89 3.92
CA ILE A 15 19.53 12.82 4.40
C ILE A 15 19.34 14.02 5.35
N GLN A 16 18.27 14.78 5.14
CA GLN A 16 17.93 15.93 5.96
C GLN A 16 17.60 15.50 7.40
N ASP A 17 17.92 16.33 8.39
CA ASP A 17 17.74 15.97 9.79
C ASP A 17 16.26 15.81 10.18
N ASP A 18 15.36 16.58 9.55
CA ASP A 18 13.91 16.40 9.72
C ASP A 18 13.42 15.07 9.15
N ALA A 19 13.98 14.61 8.03
CA ALA A 19 13.70 13.29 7.47
C ALA A 19 14.21 12.16 8.40
N LYS A 20 15.44 12.29 8.95
CA LYS A 20 15.99 11.33 9.90
C LYS A 20 15.15 11.25 11.18
N ASP A 21 14.75 12.40 11.74
CA ASP A 21 13.90 12.46 12.93
C ASP A 21 12.57 11.74 12.69
N MET A 22 11.94 11.99 11.54
CA MET A 22 10.69 11.31 11.17
C MET A 22 10.86 9.79 11.08
N ILE A 23 11.94 9.32 10.45
CA ILE A 23 12.25 7.89 10.34
C ILE A 23 12.44 7.28 11.73
N CYS A 24 13.22 7.91 12.61
CA CYS A 24 13.45 7.44 13.98
C CYS A 24 12.15 7.39 14.81
N ARG A 25 11.26 8.38 14.63
CA ARG A 25 9.96 8.42 15.31
C ARG A 25 8.98 7.33 14.86
N PHE A 26 9.12 6.82 13.63
CA PHE A 26 8.37 5.63 13.19
C PHE A 26 9.04 4.32 13.61
N LEU A 27 10.35 4.25 13.45
CA LEU A 27 11.18 3.10 13.80
C LEU A 27 11.56 3.13 15.28
N THR A 28 10.53 3.16 16.12
CA THR A 28 10.65 3.09 17.58
C THR A 28 9.64 2.08 18.17
N GLY A 29 9.73 1.85 19.48
CA GLY A 29 8.80 1.00 20.21
C GLY A 29 7.38 1.57 20.13
N GLU A 30 6.36 0.72 20.21
CA GLU A 30 4.96 1.12 20.03
C GLU A 30 4.55 2.28 20.94
N ASP A 31 5.08 2.33 22.16
CA ASP A 31 4.75 3.37 23.14
C ASP A 31 5.18 4.78 22.77
N ASN A 32 6.24 4.89 21.95
CA ASN A 32 6.84 6.16 21.55
C ASN A 32 6.63 6.47 20.06
N ARG A 33 5.91 5.62 19.33
CA ARG A 33 5.76 5.74 17.88
C ARG A 33 4.86 6.90 17.54
N ILE A 34 5.34 7.79 16.67
CA ILE A 34 4.51 8.87 16.14
C ILE A 34 3.26 8.30 15.45
N GLY A 35 2.11 8.90 15.73
CA GLY A 35 0.82 8.41 15.28
C GLY A 35 0.09 7.55 16.32
N LYS A 36 0.71 7.24 17.47
CA LYS A 36 0.06 6.49 18.57
C LYS A 36 -1.21 7.18 19.04
N ASP A 37 -1.16 8.50 19.23
CA ASP A 37 -2.30 9.30 19.69
C ASP A 37 -3.12 9.90 18.53
N GLY A 38 -2.79 9.55 17.28
CA GLY A 38 -3.54 9.90 16.09
C GLY A 38 -2.69 10.46 14.95
N VAL A 39 -3.28 10.51 13.76
CA VAL A 39 -2.59 10.90 12.52
C VAL A 39 -2.06 12.35 12.54
N ASP A 40 -2.63 13.21 13.38
CA ASP A 40 -2.24 14.63 13.40
C ASP A 40 -0.81 14.83 13.92
N GLU A 41 -0.27 13.91 14.72
CA GLU A 41 1.15 13.92 15.08
C GLU A 41 2.04 13.79 13.83
N ILE A 42 1.67 12.90 12.91
CA ILE A 42 2.36 12.68 11.65
C ILE A 42 2.24 13.92 10.77
N LYS A 43 1.02 14.48 10.63
CA LYS A 43 0.75 15.64 9.79
C LYS A 43 1.50 16.90 10.22
N ASN A 44 1.66 17.08 11.54
CA ASN A 44 2.33 18.23 12.14
C ASN A 44 3.85 18.08 12.24
N HIS A 45 4.42 16.95 11.81
CA HIS A 45 5.85 16.76 11.82
C HIS A 45 6.56 17.72 10.86
N ILE A 46 7.72 18.27 11.28
CA ILE A 46 8.42 19.33 10.53
C ILE A 46 8.89 18.90 9.13
N PHE A 47 9.15 17.60 8.92
CA PHE A 47 9.43 17.02 7.60
C PHE A 47 8.28 17.23 6.61
N LEU A 48 7.03 17.29 7.09
CA LEU A 48 5.82 17.41 6.28
C LEU A 48 5.18 18.81 6.36
N ARG A 49 5.91 19.82 6.86
CA ARG A 49 5.40 21.19 7.09
C ARG A 49 4.79 21.89 5.87
N ASN A 50 5.20 21.49 4.67
CA ASN A 50 4.73 22.08 3.41
C ASN A 50 3.66 21.22 2.70
N THR A 51 3.19 20.15 3.36
CA THR A 51 2.18 19.26 2.77
C THR A 51 0.80 19.88 2.89
N ASN A 52 0.14 20.08 1.76
CA ASN A 52 -1.27 20.47 1.73
C ASN A 52 -2.16 19.24 1.96
N TRP A 53 -2.40 18.91 3.23
CA TRP A 53 -3.18 17.73 3.61
C TRP A 53 -4.63 17.73 3.11
N GLU A 54 -5.24 18.90 2.93
CA GLU A 54 -6.62 19.02 2.45
C GLU A 54 -6.74 18.73 0.96
N ASN A 55 -5.71 19.08 0.18
CA ASN A 55 -5.72 18.96 -1.28
C ASN A 55 -4.76 17.89 -1.82
N LEU A 56 -4.13 17.09 -0.95
CA LEU A 56 -3.06 16.15 -1.31
C LEU A 56 -3.41 15.25 -2.50
N ARG A 57 -4.68 14.85 -2.64
CA ARG A 57 -5.17 13.99 -3.73
C ARG A 57 -5.13 14.65 -5.11
N ASN A 58 -5.18 15.98 -5.16
CA ASN A 58 -5.19 16.76 -6.39
C ASN A 58 -3.80 17.32 -6.73
N GLU A 59 -2.83 17.21 -5.83
CA GLU A 59 -1.44 17.61 -6.09
C GLU A 59 -0.77 16.62 -7.06
N PRO A 60 0.16 17.09 -7.91
CA PRO A 60 0.97 16.20 -8.74
C PRO A 60 1.77 15.21 -7.89
N PRO A 61 1.93 13.95 -8.33
CA PRO A 61 2.75 12.98 -7.62
C PRO A 61 4.21 13.42 -7.63
N ALA A 62 4.90 13.21 -6.51
CA ALA A 62 6.34 13.50 -6.40
C ALA A 62 7.17 12.68 -7.40
N ILE A 63 6.71 11.48 -7.74
CA ILE A 63 7.31 10.60 -8.75
C ILE A 63 6.24 10.29 -9.79
N PRO A 64 6.31 10.88 -11.00
CA PRO A 64 5.35 10.62 -12.04
C PRO A 64 5.55 9.21 -12.61
N VAL A 65 4.44 8.49 -12.80
CA VAL A 65 4.43 7.20 -13.48
C VAL A 65 4.16 7.42 -14.97
N VAL A 66 4.97 6.81 -15.83
CA VAL A 66 4.75 6.84 -17.28
C VAL A 66 3.91 5.63 -17.68
N VAL A 67 2.77 5.89 -18.32
CA VAL A 67 1.87 4.85 -18.84
C VAL A 67 1.80 4.99 -20.36
N LYS A 68 2.20 3.93 -21.07
CA LYS A 68 2.33 3.93 -22.54
C LYS A 68 1.04 3.50 -23.25
N SER A 69 0.24 2.64 -22.62
CA SER A 69 -1.03 2.09 -23.15
C SER A 69 -1.93 1.60 -22.01
N ILE A 70 -3.17 1.20 -22.33
CA ILE A 70 -4.15 0.70 -21.35
C ILE A 70 -3.73 -0.63 -20.70
N ASP A 71 -2.91 -1.40 -21.39
CA ASP A 71 -2.37 -2.70 -21.02
C ASP A 71 -0.87 -2.64 -20.67
N ASP A 72 -0.32 -1.44 -20.45
CA ASP A 72 1.09 -1.26 -20.10
C ASP A 72 1.42 -1.86 -18.73
N THR A 73 2.21 -2.93 -18.72
CA THR A 73 2.73 -3.58 -17.51
C THR A 73 4.16 -3.19 -17.15
N SER A 74 4.77 -2.21 -17.83
CA SER A 74 6.20 -1.88 -17.66
C SER A 74 6.57 -1.24 -16.32
N ASN A 75 5.57 -0.87 -15.50
CA ASN A 75 5.77 -0.43 -14.11
C ASN A 75 5.66 -1.59 -13.10
N PHE A 76 5.55 -2.84 -13.57
CA PHE A 76 5.55 -4.07 -12.77
C PHE A 76 6.80 -4.89 -13.09
N ASN A 77 7.22 -5.73 -12.14
CA ASN A 77 8.29 -6.69 -12.36
C ASN A 77 7.75 -7.89 -13.15
N ASP A 78 8.56 -8.39 -14.08
CA ASP A 78 8.32 -9.70 -14.69
C ASP A 78 8.67 -10.79 -13.68
N PHE A 79 7.76 -11.75 -13.52
CA PHE A 79 8.00 -12.95 -12.71
C PHE A 79 8.10 -14.14 -13.65
N PRO A 80 9.03 -15.08 -13.40
CA PRO A 80 9.09 -16.31 -14.16
C PRO A 80 7.81 -17.12 -13.93
N ASP A 81 7.45 -17.93 -14.92
CA ASP A 81 6.35 -18.88 -14.78
C ASP A 81 6.62 -19.78 -13.56
N VAL A 82 5.68 -19.77 -12.62
CA VAL A 82 5.74 -20.62 -11.43
C VAL A 82 5.30 -22.03 -11.85
N ASP A 83 6.10 -23.04 -11.50
CA ASP A 83 5.65 -24.42 -11.61
C ASP A 83 4.49 -24.67 -10.65
N VAL A 84 3.28 -24.77 -11.20
CA VAL A 84 2.02 -25.02 -10.48
C VAL A 84 1.72 -26.52 -10.34
N SER A 85 2.69 -27.40 -10.59
CA SER A 85 2.54 -28.85 -10.40
C SER A 85 2.01 -29.24 -9.01
N TRP A 86 2.28 -28.44 -7.98
CA TRP A 86 1.74 -28.59 -6.63
C TRP A 86 0.22 -28.38 -6.53
N ILE A 87 -0.39 -27.63 -7.44
CA ILE A 87 -1.84 -27.41 -7.54
C ILE A 87 -2.50 -28.63 -8.20
N THR A 88 -1.87 -29.17 -9.25
CA THR A 88 -2.41 -30.26 -10.07
C THR A 88 -2.41 -31.63 -9.36
N LEU A 89 -1.58 -31.82 -8.33
CA LEU A 89 -1.57 -33.06 -7.52
C LEU A 89 -2.77 -33.20 -6.59
N GLN A 90 -3.56 -32.14 -6.38
CA GLN A 90 -4.85 -32.24 -5.70
C GLN A 90 -5.94 -32.64 -6.68
N ASN A 91 -5.91 -33.90 -7.14
CA ASN A 91 -7.12 -34.60 -7.56
C ASN A 91 -8.06 -34.68 -6.34
N ALA A 92 -8.81 -33.62 -6.06
CA ALA A 92 -9.85 -33.63 -5.05
C ALA A 92 -11.12 -34.24 -5.66
N PRO A 93 -11.69 -35.31 -5.07
CA PRO A 93 -12.99 -35.83 -5.47
C PRO A 93 -14.09 -34.81 -5.16
N GLU A 94 -15.15 -34.84 -5.97
CA GLU A 94 -16.53 -34.36 -5.72
C GLU A 94 -16.71 -33.16 -4.76
N VAL A 95 -17.13 -32.00 -5.31
CA VAL A 95 -17.71 -30.81 -4.66
C VAL A 95 -17.58 -30.83 -3.12
N SER A 96 -16.36 -30.59 -2.65
CA SER A 96 -16.00 -30.75 -1.24
C SER A 96 -16.33 -29.46 -0.48
N GLU A 97 -16.44 -29.55 0.85
CA GLU A 97 -16.68 -28.47 1.83
C GLU A 97 -15.89 -27.14 1.62
N LYS A 98 -14.92 -27.12 0.70
CA LYS A 98 -14.12 -25.98 0.26
C LYS A 98 -14.94 -24.85 -0.37
N ASP A 99 -16.12 -25.10 -0.93
CA ASP A 99 -16.90 -24.02 -1.56
C ASP A 99 -17.55 -23.05 -0.55
N TRP A 100 -17.76 -23.51 0.69
CA TRP A 100 -18.34 -22.67 1.76
C TRP A 100 -17.43 -21.54 2.21
N VAL A 101 -16.10 -21.71 2.14
CA VAL A 101 -15.15 -20.64 2.53
C VAL A 101 -15.13 -19.48 1.54
N PHE A 102 -15.73 -19.67 0.36
CA PHE A 102 -15.91 -18.62 -0.66
C PHE A 102 -17.35 -18.09 -0.72
N LEU A 103 -18.24 -18.54 0.18
CA LEU A 103 -19.59 -18.00 0.26
C LEU A 103 -19.54 -16.49 0.52
N ASN A 104 -20.28 -15.71 -0.27
CA ASN A 104 -20.30 -14.24 -0.27
C ASN A 104 -19.00 -13.55 -0.74
N TYR A 105 -18.05 -14.29 -1.33
CA TYR A 105 -16.86 -13.69 -1.92
C TYR A 105 -17.18 -12.84 -3.16
N THR A 106 -18.21 -13.23 -3.92
CA THR A 106 -18.62 -12.52 -5.15
C THR A 106 -19.05 -11.09 -4.84
N PHE A 107 -18.23 -10.14 -5.27
CA PHE A 107 -18.56 -8.72 -5.24
C PHE A 107 -19.02 -8.24 -6.62
N LYS A 108 -20.18 -7.57 -6.68
CA LYS A 108 -20.62 -6.82 -7.85
C LYS A 108 -20.73 -5.35 -7.46
N ARG A 109 -19.87 -4.52 -8.04
CA ARG A 109 -20.00 -3.06 -7.89
C ARG A 109 -21.35 -2.63 -8.45
N PHE A 110 -22.17 -1.98 -7.64
CA PHE A 110 -23.42 -1.39 -8.11
C PHE A 110 -23.09 -0.20 -9.02
N GLU A 111 -23.19 -0.40 -10.33
CA GLU A 111 -23.29 0.73 -11.24
C GLU A 111 -24.69 1.32 -11.10
N THR A 112 -24.74 2.60 -10.78
CA THR A 112 -25.95 3.40 -10.59
C THR A 112 -26.96 3.07 -11.69
N VAL A 113 -28.13 2.55 -11.31
CA VAL A 113 -29.29 2.49 -12.21
C VAL A 113 -29.54 3.93 -12.65
N LYS A 114 -29.08 4.31 -13.84
CA LYS A 114 -29.60 5.48 -14.54
C LYS A 114 -31.07 5.17 -14.81
N ARG A 115 -31.93 5.55 -13.85
CA ARG A 115 -33.38 5.67 -14.07
C ARG A 115 -33.51 6.59 -15.26
N HIS A 116 -33.77 5.99 -16.43
CA HIS A 116 -34.34 6.71 -17.54
C HIS A 116 -35.75 7.12 -17.10
N GLN A 117 -35.85 8.27 -16.42
CA GLN A 117 -37.08 9.03 -16.48
C GLN A 117 -37.20 9.48 -17.94
N ARG A 118 -37.97 8.71 -18.71
CA ARG A 118 -38.52 9.19 -19.96
C ARG A 118 -39.44 10.36 -19.60
N LEU A 119 -39.21 11.48 -20.30
CA LEU A 119 -40.14 12.59 -20.42
C LEU A 119 -41.51 12.09 -20.89
#